data_AF-A0A5C4Y7Z4-F1
#
_entry.id   AF-A0A5C4Y7Z4-F1
#
_cell.length_a   1.000
_cell.length_b   1.000
_cell.length_c   1.000
_cell.angle_alpha   90.00
_cell.angle_beta   90.00
_cell.angle_gamma   90.00
#
_symmetry.space_group_name_H-M   'P 1'
#
loop_
_entity.id
_entity.type
_entity.pdbx_description
1 polymer ?
#
loop_
_entity_poly.entity_id
_entity_poly.type
_entity_poly.pdbx_seq_one_letter_code
_entity_poly.pdbx_strand_id
1 'polypeptide(L)'
;MVHCVMGILGLLLGAGISAGVLTVVTGLPLAWARGVAALAFVALLAVLGSVLFAGGSSLERSFGAVYLVMGLLAGALLALPRLLRGAGHEPLWVSLGLGVAAVLLLIAAGVGVDALLGAVLPAPDPQTGESVKAQISQGLSNGLLIASPVVLILLSWRAWRGRTP
;
A
#
# COMPACT_ATOMS: atom_id res chain seq x y z
N MET A 1 20.71 -16.90 14.83
CA MET A 1 21.10 -16.21 13.58
C MET A 1 20.05 -16.34 12.47
N VAL A 2 19.51 -17.54 12.20
CA VAL A 2 18.48 -17.78 11.15
C VAL A 2 17.22 -16.90 11.32
N HIS A 3 16.74 -16.70 12.55
CA HIS A 3 15.61 -15.80 12.85
C HIS A 3 15.82 -14.35 12.40
N CYS A 4 17.03 -13.83 12.59
CA CYS A 4 17.37 -12.45 12.23
C CYS A 4 17.42 -12.29 10.70
N VAL A 5 17.97 -13.29 9.99
CA VAL A 5 18.05 -13.31 8.53
C VAL A 5 16.66 -13.34 7.89
N MET A 6 15.76 -14.18 8.39
CA MET A 6 14.38 -14.29 7.87
C MET A 6 13.59 -12.99 8.08
N GLY A 7 13.75 -12.34 9.24
CA GLY A 7 13.13 -11.03 9.50
C GLY A 7 13.67 -9.92 8.59
N ILE A 8 14.98 -9.90 8.34
CA ILE A 8 15.61 -8.93 7.41
C ILE A 8 15.12 -9.16 5.97
N LEU A 9 15.01 -10.41 5.53
CA LEU A 9 14.47 -10.73 4.21
C LEU A 9 13.03 -10.22 4.03
N GLY A 10 12.18 -10.45 5.03
CA GLY A 10 10.83 -9.87 5.05
C GLY A 10 10.87 -8.35 4.95
N LEU A 11 11.73 -7.69 5.75
CA LEU A 11 11.88 -6.23 5.75
C LEU A 11 12.30 -5.68 4.38
N LEU A 12 13.29 -6.30 3.74
CA LEU A 12 13.75 -5.91 2.41
C LEU A 12 12.66 -6.13 1.35
N LEU A 13 11.90 -7.22 1.45
CA LEU A 13 10.78 -7.50 0.56
C LEU A 13 9.68 -6.44 0.70
N GLY A 14 9.28 -6.13 1.93
CA GLY A 14 8.31 -5.06 2.20
C GLY A 14 8.79 -3.70 1.71
N ALA A 15 10.07 -3.38 1.92
CA ALA A 15 10.66 -2.14 1.43
C ALA A 15 10.69 -2.07 -0.11
N GLY A 16 11.05 -3.17 -0.77
CA GLY A 16 11.06 -3.27 -2.23
C GLY A 16 9.66 -3.12 -2.85
N ILE A 17 8.64 -3.76 -2.26
CA ILE A 17 7.25 -3.63 -2.68
C ILE A 17 6.78 -2.18 -2.55
N SER A 18 7.03 -1.56 -1.39
CA SER A 18 6.66 -0.17 -1.16
C SER A 18 7.31 0.77 -2.18
N ALA A 19 8.64 0.63 -2.38
CA ALA A 19 9.38 1.42 -3.35
C ALA A 19 8.84 1.22 -4.77
N GLY A 20 8.60 -0.02 -5.18
CA GLY A 20 8.09 -0.37 -6.50
C GLY A 20 6.68 0.19 -6.76
N VAL A 21 5.74 -0.06 -5.85
CA VAL A 21 4.35 0.44 -6.00
C VAL A 21 4.34 1.96 -6.07
N LEU A 22 5.02 2.65 -5.15
CA LEU A 22 5.01 4.11 -5.10
C LEU A 22 5.71 4.73 -6.31
N THR A 23 6.83 4.18 -6.77
CA THR A 23 7.49 4.69 -7.99
C THR A 23 6.65 4.48 -9.25
N VAL A 24 6.03 3.32 -9.43
CA VAL A 24 5.17 3.01 -10.58
C VAL A 24 3.97 3.94 -10.61
N VAL A 25 3.23 4.05 -9.50
CA VAL A 25 2.03 4.89 -9.42
C VAL A 25 2.37 6.36 -9.64
N THR A 26 3.48 6.85 -9.08
CA THR A 26 3.89 8.25 -9.25
C THR A 26 4.38 8.54 -10.68
N GLY A 27 5.01 7.56 -11.32
CA GLY A 27 5.60 7.65 -12.66
C GLY A 27 4.64 7.38 -13.81
N LEU A 28 3.39 6.99 -13.53
CA LEU A 28 2.44 6.58 -14.57
C LEU A 28 2.14 7.72 -15.56
N PRO A 29 2.13 7.48 -16.88
CA PRO A 29 1.68 8.47 -17.86
C PRO A 29 0.21 8.83 -17.65
N LEU A 30 -0.18 10.09 -17.92
CA LEU A 30 -1.52 10.61 -17.63
C LEU A 30 -2.65 9.78 -18.27
N ALA A 31 -2.44 9.28 -19.49
CA ALA A 31 -3.42 8.46 -20.20
C ALA A 31 -3.80 7.19 -19.39
N TRP A 32 -2.81 6.48 -18.87
CA TRP A 32 -2.99 5.30 -18.04
C TRP A 32 -3.47 5.67 -16.63
N ALA A 33 -2.97 6.78 -16.09
CA ALA A 33 -3.29 7.25 -14.74
C ALA A 33 -4.79 7.47 -14.55
N ARG A 34 -5.48 7.98 -15.58
CA ARG A 34 -6.94 8.16 -15.58
C ARG A 34 -7.68 6.84 -15.44
N GLY A 35 -7.27 5.81 -16.18
CA GLY A 35 -7.89 4.48 -16.11
C GLY A 35 -7.67 3.83 -14.74
N VAL A 36 -6.44 3.89 -14.23
CA VAL A 36 -6.10 3.35 -12.90
C VAL A 36 -6.85 4.09 -11.79
N ALA A 37 -6.92 5.43 -11.86
CA ALA A 37 -7.69 6.23 -10.91
C ALA A 37 -9.19 5.88 -10.94
N ALA A 38 -9.78 5.74 -12.13
CA ALA A 38 -11.18 5.34 -12.26
C ALA A 38 -11.44 3.96 -11.63
N LEU A 39 -10.59 2.97 -11.91
CA LEU A 39 -10.68 1.64 -11.30
C LEU A 39 -10.54 1.69 -9.78
N ALA A 40 -9.63 2.52 -9.27
CA ALA A 40 -9.45 2.71 -7.84
C ALA A 40 -10.69 3.32 -7.17
N PHE A 41 -11.38 4.26 -7.82
CA PHE A 41 -12.64 4.79 -7.31
C PHE A 41 -13.77 3.75 -7.35
N VAL A 42 -13.85 2.95 -8.40
CA VAL A 42 -14.83 1.84 -8.46
C VAL A 42 -14.58 0.84 -7.33
N ALA A 43 -13.33 0.47 -7.08
CA ALA A 43 -12.96 -0.39 -5.96
C ALA A 43 -13.30 0.25 -4.61
N LEU A 44 -13.03 1.56 -4.44
CA LEU A 44 -13.39 2.30 -3.24
C LEU A 44 -14.91 2.30 -3.00
N LEU A 45 -15.72 2.49 -4.04
CA LEU A 45 -17.18 2.42 -3.95
C LEU A 45 -17.66 1.03 -3.54
N ALA A 46 -17.04 -0.03 -4.06
CA ALA A 46 -17.34 -1.40 -3.65
C ALA A 46 -17.01 -1.63 -2.16
N VAL A 47 -15.85 -1.15 -1.69
CA VAL A 47 -15.45 -1.25 -0.28
C VAL A 47 -16.40 -0.45 0.61
N LEU A 48 -16.73 0.79 0.23
CA LEU A 48 -17.71 1.61 0.95
C LEU A 48 -19.07 0.92 1.02
N GLY A 49 -19.53 0.33 -0.09
CA GLY A 49 -20.74 -0.48 -0.14
C GLY A 49 -20.69 -1.65 0.83
N SER A 50 -19.58 -2.40 0.86
CA SER A 50 -19.44 -3.51 1.82
C SER A 50 -19.48 -3.04 3.28
N VAL A 51 -18.84 -1.91 3.61
CA VAL A 51 -18.84 -1.38 4.98
C VAL A 51 -20.24 -0.94 5.39
N LEU A 52 -21.01 -0.34 4.49
CA LEU A 52 -22.34 0.17 4.81
C LEU A 52 -23.41 -0.93 4.85
N PHE A 53 -23.32 -1.93 3.97
CA PHE A 53 -24.40 -2.88 3.72
C PHE A 53 -24.10 -4.33 4.14
N ALA A 54 -22.84 -4.72 4.36
CA ALA A 54 -22.48 -6.11 4.69
C ALA A 54 -22.16 -6.36 6.18
N GLY A 55 -21.93 -5.31 6.99
CA GLY A 55 -21.67 -5.46 8.44
C GLY A 55 -22.94 -5.83 9.22
N GLY A 56 -22.91 -6.93 9.95
CA GLY A 56 -24.06 -7.49 10.68
C GLY A 56 -24.41 -6.71 11.94
N SER A 57 -23.45 -6.00 12.52
CA SER A 57 -23.62 -5.17 13.72
C SER A 57 -23.28 -3.69 13.47
N SER A 58 -23.83 -2.78 14.28
CA SER A 58 -23.45 -1.34 14.23
C SER A 58 -21.97 -1.12 14.58
N LEU A 59 -21.41 -2.01 15.40
CA LEU A 59 -20.02 -2.01 15.83
C LEU A 59 -19.07 -2.37 14.68
N GLU A 60 -19.36 -3.41 13.89
CA GLU A 60 -18.56 -3.74 12.70
C GLU A 60 -18.52 -2.61 11.67
N ARG A 61 -19.66 -1.93 11.48
CA ARG A 61 -19.76 -0.81 10.54
C ARG A 61 -18.93 0.39 11.00
N SER A 62 -18.90 0.69 12.30
CA SER A 62 -18.09 1.79 12.84
C SER A 62 -16.60 1.50 12.73
N PHE A 63 -16.15 0.27 13.05
CA PHE A 63 -14.76 -0.13 12.84
C PHE A 63 -14.38 -0.08 11.36
N GLY A 64 -15.21 -0.62 10.47
CA GLY A 64 -15.00 -0.55 9.02
C GLY A 64 -14.90 0.89 8.51
N ALA A 65 -15.74 1.79 9.00
CA ALA A 65 -15.69 3.20 8.64
C ALA A 65 -14.38 3.88 9.08
N VAL A 66 -13.88 3.58 10.28
CA VAL A 66 -12.60 4.11 10.77
C VAL A 66 -11.44 3.66 9.88
N TYR A 67 -11.36 2.36 9.55
CA TYR A 67 -10.32 1.85 8.65
C TYR A 67 -10.42 2.46 7.25
N LEU A 68 -11.63 2.66 6.75
CA LEU A 68 -11.85 3.32 5.46
C LEU A 68 -11.35 4.76 5.47
N VAL A 69 -11.66 5.54 6.52
CA VAL A 69 -11.18 6.91 6.69
C VAL A 69 -9.66 6.95 6.77
N MET A 70 -9.05 6.07 7.56
CA MET A 70 -7.58 5.97 7.66
C MET A 70 -6.95 5.61 6.31
N GLY A 71 -7.56 4.70 5.54
CA GLY A 71 -7.14 4.35 4.19
C GLY A 71 -7.24 5.53 3.21
N LEU A 72 -8.30 6.34 3.30
CA LEU A 72 -8.47 7.55 2.49
C LEU A 72 -7.44 8.62 2.85
N LEU A 73 -7.16 8.82 4.14
CA LEU A 73 -6.11 9.73 4.60
C LEU A 73 -4.74 9.28 4.09
N ALA A 74 -4.43 7.98 4.19
CA ALA A 74 -3.22 7.41 3.62
C ALA A 74 -3.16 7.62 2.11
N GLY A 75 -4.26 7.40 1.38
CA GLY A 75 -4.36 7.64 -0.05
C GLY A 75 -4.09 9.10 -0.42
N ALA A 76 -4.65 10.05 0.33
CA ALA A 76 -4.40 11.48 0.13
C ALA A 76 -2.91 11.84 0.34
N LEU A 77 -2.27 11.25 1.35
CA LEU A 77 -0.82 11.42 1.57
C LEU A 77 0.00 10.81 0.44
N LEU A 78 -0.35 9.61 -0.03
CA LEU A 78 0.34 8.93 -1.14
C LEU A 78 0.15 9.64 -2.49
N ALA A 79 -0.89 10.45 -2.65
CA ALA A 79 -1.09 11.30 -3.83
C ALA A 79 -0.10 12.49 -3.88
N LEU A 80 0.53 12.85 -2.75
CA LEU A 80 1.34 14.08 -2.62
C LEU A 80 2.47 14.20 -3.65
N PRO A 81 3.32 13.18 -3.90
CA PRO A 81 4.39 13.28 -4.91
C PRO A 81 3.85 13.57 -6.31
N ARG A 82 2.69 12.99 -6.66
CA ARG A 82 2.05 13.18 -7.96
C ARG A 82 1.45 14.58 -8.07
N LEU A 83 0.77 15.06 -7.04
CA LEU A 83 0.30 16.45 -6.94
C LEU A 83 1.45 17.45 -7.04
N LEU A 84 2.58 17.14 -6.40
CA LEU A 84 3.83 17.91 -6.48
C LEU A 84 4.60 17.72 -7.80
N ARG A 85 4.19 16.82 -8.68
CA ARG A 85 4.76 16.71 -10.03
C ARG A 85 3.85 17.35 -11.09
N GLY A 86 2.54 17.18 -10.97
CA GLY A 86 1.54 17.57 -11.97
C GLY A 86 0.70 18.81 -11.65
N ALA A 87 1.06 19.65 -10.67
CA ALA A 87 0.26 20.83 -10.31
C ALA A 87 -0.01 21.71 -11.53
N GLY A 88 -1.30 22.05 -11.69
CA GLY A 88 -1.80 22.84 -12.81
C GLY A 88 -2.00 22.08 -14.12
N HIS A 89 -1.47 20.87 -14.27
CA HIS A 89 -1.51 20.10 -15.52
C HIS A 89 -2.37 18.83 -15.44
N GLU A 90 -2.53 18.27 -14.24
CA GLU A 90 -3.28 17.03 -14.01
C GLU A 90 -4.55 17.30 -13.18
N PRO A 91 -5.72 16.74 -13.56
CA PRO A 91 -6.93 16.87 -12.76
C PRO A 91 -6.73 16.26 -11.36
N LEU A 92 -7.20 16.97 -10.32
CA LEU A 92 -7.04 16.58 -8.92
C LEU A 92 -7.52 15.15 -8.63
N TRP A 93 -8.64 14.75 -9.24
CA TRP A 93 -9.23 13.42 -9.06
C TRP A 93 -8.28 12.30 -9.52
N VAL A 94 -7.44 12.53 -10.54
CA VAL A 94 -6.48 11.52 -11.02
C VAL A 94 -5.39 11.28 -9.98
N SER A 95 -4.84 12.36 -9.42
CA SER A 95 -3.81 12.25 -8.37
C SER A 95 -4.36 11.59 -7.11
N LEU A 96 -5.57 11.98 -6.67
CA LEU A 96 -6.24 11.36 -5.53
C LEU A 96 -6.57 9.89 -5.79
N GLY A 97 -7.09 9.56 -6.97
CA GLY A 97 -7.39 8.19 -7.37
C GLY A 97 -6.15 7.31 -7.44
N LEU A 98 -5.01 7.84 -7.89
CA LEU A 98 -3.72 7.16 -7.83
C LEU A 98 -3.23 6.95 -6.39
N GLY A 99 -3.46 7.91 -5.50
CA GLY A 99 -3.20 7.75 -4.07
C GLY A 99 -4.00 6.59 -3.46
N VAL A 100 -5.30 6.50 -3.77
CA VAL A 100 -6.16 5.37 -3.39
C VAL A 100 -5.67 4.07 -4.04
N ALA A 101 -5.29 4.09 -5.32
CA ALA A 101 -4.75 2.94 -6.02
C ALA A 101 -3.48 2.42 -5.34
N ALA A 102 -2.58 3.31 -4.90
CA ALA A 102 -1.37 2.93 -4.17
C ALA A 102 -1.71 2.20 -2.86
N VAL A 103 -2.69 2.69 -2.08
CA VAL A 103 -3.14 1.99 -0.87
C VAL A 103 -3.65 0.59 -1.21
N LEU A 104 -4.54 0.48 -2.20
CA LEU A 104 -5.11 -0.81 -2.61
C LEU A 104 -4.04 -1.77 -3.13
N LEU A 105 -3.06 -1.29 -3.89
CA LEU A 105 -1.94 -2.08 -4.40
C LEU A 105 -1.00 -2.53 -3.29
N LEU A 106 -0.71 -1.68 -2.30
CA LEU A 106 0.11 -2.06 -1.14
C LEU A 106 -0.58 -3.13 -0.30
N ILE A 107 -1.89 -3.00 -0.08
CA ILE A 107 -2.69 -4.02 0.60
C ILE A 107 -2.69 -5.33 -0.21
N ALA A 108 -3.00 -5.25 -1.51
CA ALA A 108 -3.04 -6.42 -2.39
C ALA A 108 -1.68 -7.12 -2.49
N ALA A 109 -0.59 -6.36 -2.55
CA ALA A 109 0.76 -6.91 -2.55
C ALA A 109 1.10 -7.56 -1.21
N GLY A 110 0.75 -6.94 -0.08
CA GLY A 110 0.94 -7.52 1.24
C GLY A 110 0.19 -8.85 1.41
N VAL A 111 -1.10 -8.87 1.05
CA VAL A 111 -1.95 -10.07 1.11
C VAL A 111 -1.47 -11.14 0.13
N GLY A 112 -1.16 -10.76 -1.10
CA GLY A 112 -0.68 -11.67 -2.13
C GLY A 112 0.66 -12.31 -1.77
N VAL A 113 1.58 -11.54 -1.19
CA VAL A 113 2.86 -12.08 -0.72
C VAL A 113 2.67 -12.96 0.50
N ASP A 114 1.81 -12.62 1.47
CA ASP A 114 1.51 -13.51 2.60
C ASP A 114 0.91 -14.85 2.13
N ALA A 115 0.00 -14.82 1.15
CA ALA A 115 -0.57 -16.02 0.54
C ALA A 115 0.49 -16.86 -0.18
N LEU A 116 1.38 -16.21 -0.95
CA LEU A 116 2.47 -16.88 -1.66
C LEU A 116 3.47 -17.51 -0.68
N LEU A 117 3.83 -16.80 0.40
CA LEU A 117 4.66 -17.33 1.47
C LEU A 117 3.99 -18.52 2.17
N GLY A 118 2.66 -18.47 2.35
CA GLY A 118 1.89 -19.60 2.90
C GLY A 118 1.85 -20.83 1.99
N ALA A 119 1.95 -20.66 0.67
CA ALA A 119 1.97 -21.76 -0.29
C ALA A 119 3.37 -22.36 -0.51
N VAL A 120 4.42 -21.55 -0.37
CA VAL A 120 5.80 -21.94 -0.70
C VAL A 120 6.58 -22.43 0.53
N LEU A 121 6.29 -21.89 1.71
CA LEU A 121 7.07 -22.22 2.92
C LEU A 121 6.56 -23.48 3.62
N PRO A 122 7.46 -24.26 4.23
CA PRO A 122 7.09 -25.45 4.98
C PRO A 122 6.20 -25.10 6.18
N ALA A 123 5.37 -26.07 6.58
CA ALA A 123 4.52 -25.98 7.76
C ALA A 123 5.34 -25.70 9.04
N PRO A 124 4.72 -25.10 10.09
CA PRO A 124 5.41 -24.79 11.34
C PRO A 124 6.09 -26.04 11.92
N ASP A 125 7.29 -25.86 12.48
CA ASP A 125 8.01 -26.97 13.11
C ASP A 125 7.19 -27.49 14.30
N PRO A 126 6.78 -28.78 14.31
CA PRO A 126 5.96 -29.35 15.37
C PRO A 126 6.65 -29.40 16.74
N GLN A 127 7.99 -29.25 16.82
CA GLN A 127 8.72 -29.29 18.09
C GLN A 127 8.92 -27.92 18.73
N THR A 128 9.11 -26.87 17.93
CA THR A 128 9.38 -25.50 18.42
C THR A 128 8.18 -24.57 18.25
N GLY A 129 7.19 -24.94 17.43
CA GLY A 129 6.05 -24.09 17.08
C GLY A 129 6.42 -22.89 16.21
N GLU A 130 7.69 -22.76 15.80
CA GLU A 130 8.17 -21.63 15.03
C GLU A 130 7.78 -21.78 13.57
N SER A 131 7.17 -20.74 13.00
CA SER A 131 6.88 -20.68 11.58
C SER A 131 7.77 -19.68 10.87
N VAL A 132 8.48 -20.14 9.85
CA VAL A 132 9.28 -19.30 8.95
C VAL A 132 8.38 -18.25 8.28
N LYS A 133 7.13 -18.62 7.98
CA LYS A 133 6.10 -17.70 7.47
C LYS A 133 5.87 -16.51 8.40
N ALA A 134 5.66 -16.73 9.70
CA ALA A 134 5.38 -15.63 10.63
C ALA A 134 6.55 -14.64 10.72
N GLN A 135 7.78 -15.14 10.69
CA GLN A 135 8.98 -14.29 10.76
C GLN A 135 9.12 -13.41 9.51
N ILE A 136 8.91 -13.98 8.32
CA ILE A 136 8.96 -13.22 7.07
C ILE A 136 7.78 -12.25 6.96
N SER A 137 6.57 -12.66 7.35
CA SER A 137 5.36 -11.83 7.32
C SER A 137 5.45 -10.62 8.27
N GLN A 138 6.04 -10.82 9.46
CA GLN A 138 6.33 -9.74 10.40
C GLN A 138 7.39 -8.79 9.83
N GLY A 139 8.48 -9.32 9.25
CA GLY A 139 9.48 -8.53 8.54
C GLY A 139 8.87 -7.70 7.41
N LEU A 140 8.00 -8.30 6.59
CA LEU A 140 7.34 -7.66 5.46
C LEU A 140 6.44 -6.51 5.88
N SER A 141 5.62 -6.72 6.91
CA SER A 141 4.77 -5.67 7.47
C SER A 141 5.60 -4.49 7.98
N ASN A 142 6.66 -4.77 8.73
CA ASN A 142 7.58 -3.74 9.21
C ASN A 142 8.31 -3.03 8.06
N GLY A 143 8.74 -3.76 7.04
CA GLY A 143 9.37 -3.21 5.84
C GLY A 143 8.44 -2.26 5.09
N LEU A 144 7.18 -2.64 4.89
CA LEU A 144 6.16 -1.78 4.29
C LEU A 144 5.92 -0.52 5.13
N LEU A 145 5.78 -0.65 6.44
CA LEU A 145 5.50 0.47 7.36
C LEU A 145 6.65 1.47 7.44
N ILE A 146 7.89 1.00 7.46
CA ILE A 146 9.08 1.87 7.57
C ILE A 146 9.44 2.48 6.23
N ALA A 147 9.41 1.69 5.14
CA ALA A 147 9.85 2.18 3.84
C ALA A 147 8.84 3.11 3.17
N SER A 148 7.53 2.89 3.35
CA SER A 148 6.52 3.71 2.66
C SER A 148 6.62 5.20 2.97
N PRO A 149 6.75 5.64 4.24
CA PRO A 149 6.98 7.05 4.57
C PRO A 149 8.29 7.58 3.99
N VAL A 150 9.38 6.80 4.06
CA VAL A 150 10.70 7.22 3.54
C VAL A 150 10.64 7.43 2.03
N VAL A 151 10.11 6.46 1.29
CA VAL A 151 9.94 6.55 -0.17
C VAL A 151 9.02 7.71 -0.52
N LEU A 152 7.91 7.89 0.20
CA LEU A 152 6.99 9.00 0.00
C LEU A 152 7.70 10.36 0.14
N ILE A 153 8.49 10.53 1.20
CA ILE A 153 9.28 11.75 1.44
C ILE A 153 10.27 11.97 0.30
N LEU A 154 11.02 10.93 -0.11
CA LEU A 154 12.01 11.04 -1.17
C LEU A 154 11.37 11.40 -2.53
N LEU A 155 10.24 10.78 -2.87
CA LEU A 155 9.51 11.07 -4.11
C LEU A 155 8.90 12.48 -4.08
N SER A 156 8.34 12.90 -2.94
CA SER A 156 7.80 14.26 -2.75
C SER A 156 8.89 15.30 -2.86
N TRP A 157 10.03 15.09 -2.19
CA TRP A 157 11.20 15.96 -2.25
C TRP A 157 11.76 16.08 -3.66
N ARG A 158 11.86 14.96 -4.39
CA ARG A 158 12.31 14.95 -5.79
C ARG A 158 11.33 15.69 -6.70
N ALA A 159 10.03 15.49 -6.52
CA ALA A 159 9.01 16.19 -7.30
C ALA A 159 9.05 17.71 -7.04
N TRP A 160 9.24 18.11 -5.78
CA TRP A 160 9.38 19.52 -5.40
C TRP A 160 10.64 20.16 -5.98
N ARG A 161 11.82 19.53 -5.87
CA ARG A 161 13.06 20.05 -6.47
C ARG A 161 12.99 20.17 -8.00
N GLY A 162 12.22 19.32 -8.66
CA GLY A 162 11.99 19.43 -10.10
C GLY A 162 11.17 20.67 -10.52
N ARG A 163 10.57 21.40 -9.58
CA ARG A 163 9.82 22.63 -9.84
C ARG A 163 10.61 23.91 -9.60
N THR A 164 11.64 23.86 -8.77
CA THR A 164 12.48 25.01 -8.47
C THR A 164 13.59 25.10 -9.54
N PRO A 165 13.64 26.18 -10.34
CA PRO A 165 14.69 26.38 -11.34
C PRO A 165 16.07 26.58 -10.69
#